data_AF-A0A957F1L0-F1
#
_entry.id   AF-A0A957F1L0-F1
#
_cell.length_a   1.000
_cell.length_b   1.000
_cell.length_c   1.000
_cell.angle_alpha   90.00
_cell.angle_beta   90.00
_cell.angle_gamma   90.00
#
_symmetry.space_group_name_H-M   'P 1'
#
loop_
_entity.id
_entity.type
_entity.pdbx_description
1 polymer ?
#
loop_
_entity_poly.entity_id
_entity_poly.type
_entity_poly.pdbx_seq_one_letter_code
_entity_poly.pdbx_strand_id
1 'polypeptide(L)'
;LGIAALFIAQQVPALAGRLDLTGATGVFRINLWRASLNMALDHPLTGVGLDNFLYAYRGRYILDAAWQEPNLNHPHNILLDFATRLGLLGLLSGGWLLWQLARMLRRALATAPAAWQPVAVGGAGALAAMLAHGLVDHSFFLVDLAFVFYLLLGTAVWLAQTAEPSSGERRALSA
;
A
#
# COMPACT_ATOMS: atom_id res chain seq x y z
N LEU A 1 21.75 7.03 11.96
CA LEU A 1 22.00 7.47 10.57
C LEU A 1 20.81 8.26 9.99
N GLY A 2 19.57 7.76 10.03
CA GLY A 2 18.41 8.45 9.44
C GLY A 2 18.10 9.86 9.98
N ILE A 3 18.15 10.07 11.30
CA ILE A 3 17.87 11.38 11.91
C ILE A 3 18.95 12.42 11.55
N ALA A 4 20.22 12.01 11.51
CA ALA A 4 21.32 12.87 11.10
C ALA A 4 21.22 13.24 9.61
N ALA A 5 20.84 12.29 8.75
CA ALA A 5 20.59 12.55 7.34
C ALA A 5 19.38 13.48 7.13
N LEU A 6 18.32 13.33 7.92
CA LEU A 6 17.14 14.21 7.89
C LEU A 6 17.49 15.64 8.33
N PHE A 7 18.29 15.78 9.39
CA PHE A 7 18.78 17.07 9.86
C PHE A 7 19.63 17.79 8.80
N ILE A 8 20.56 17.07 8.16
CA ILE A 8 21.38 17.62 7.06
C ILE A 8 20.51 18.01 5.86
N ALA A 9 19.51 17.20 5.52
CA ALA A 9 18.58 17.51 4.43
C ALA A 9 17.77 18.78 4.68
N GLN A 10 17.40 19.09 5.93
CA GLN A 10 16.70 20.34 6.27
C GLN A 10 17.55 21.60 6.11
N GLN A 11 18.89 21.49 6.09
CA GLN A 11 19.79 22.63 5.91
C GLN A 11 19.96 23.04 4.45
N VAL A 12 19.53 22.20 3.49
CA VAL A 12 19.62 22.49 2.06
C VAL A 12 18.28 23.06 1.60
N PRO A 13 18.18 24.32 1.13
CA PRO A 13 16.89 24.97 0.84
C PRO A 13 16.00 24.19 -0.14
N ALA A 14 16.59 23.54 -1.14
CA ALA A 14 15.86 22.73 -2.12
C ALA A 14 15.26 21.44 -1.51
N LEU A 15 15.86 20.91 -0.43
CA LEU A 15 15.37 19.75 0.30
C LEU A 15 14.45 20.18 1.45
N ALA A 16 14.74 21.31 2.11
CA ALA A 16 13.91 21.89 3.15
C ALA A 16 12.49 22.17 2.66
N GLY A 17 12.33 22.73 1.45
CA GLY A 17 11.01 22.95 0.85
C GLY A 17 10.25 21.66 0.52
N ARG A 18 10.95 20.52 0.32
CA ARG A 18 10.33 19.21 0.13
C ARG A 18 9.95 18.53 1.45
N LEU A 19 10.58 18.96 2.54
CA LEU A 19 10.32 18.50 3.91
C LEU A 19 9.29 19.39 4.64
N ASP A 20 8.85 20.48 4.01
CA ASP A 20 7.76 21.31 4.50
C ASP A 20 6.42 20.61 4.28
N LEU A 21 6.03 19.83 5.29
CA LEU A 21 4.75 19.11 5.34
C LEU A 21 3.54 20.03 5.49
N THR A 22 3.77 21.31 5.79
CA THR A 22 2.73 22.33 6.02
C THR A 22 2.60 23.35 4.89
N GLY A 23 3.51 23.31 3.92
CA GLY A 23 3.50 24.15 2.73
C GLY A 23 2.37 23.79 1.75
N ALA A 24 2.40 24.40 0.57
CA ALA A 24 1.37 24.26 -0.46
C ALA A 24 1.01 22.80 -0.78
N THR A 25 2.01 21.91 -0.86
CA THR A 25 1.84 20.48 -1.11
C THR A 25 1.07 19.76 0.00
N GLY A 26 1.31 20.11 1.27
CA GLY A 26 0.62 19.51 2.41
C GLY A 26 -0.85 19.93 2.47
N VAL A 27 -1.11 21.23 2.32
CA VAL A 27 -2.47 21.79 2.26
C VAL A 27 -3.26 21.18 1.10
N PHE A 28 -2.61 21.03 -0.06
CA PHE A 28 -3.19 20.37 -1.22
C PHE A 28 -3.64 18.93 -0.91
N ARG A 29 -2.75 18.11 -0.32
CA ARG A 29 -3.07 16.71 0.05
C ARG A 29 -4.23 16.61 1.04
N ILE A 30 -4.31 17.52 2.02
CA ILE A 30 -5.43 17.56 2.97
C ILE A 30 -6.76 17.82 2.24
N ASN A 31 -6.79 18.76 1.29
CA ASN A 31 -7.99 19.03 0.50
C ASN A 31 -8.36 17.87 -0.42
N LEU A 32 -7.37 17.24 -1.06
CA LEU A 32 -7.58 16.02 -1.84
C LEU A 32 -8.17 14.89 -0.99
N TRP A 33 -7.65 14.68 0.22
CA TRP A 33 -8.16 13.65 1.13
C TRP A 33 -9.58 13.95 1.60
N ARG A 34 -9.91 15.24 1.86
CA ARG A 34 -11.28 15.65 2.18
C ARG A 34 -12.23 15.41 1.01
N ALA A 35 -11.84 15.75 -0.21
CA ALA A 35 -12.60 15.47 -1.42
C ALA A 35 -12.83 13.96 -1.61
N SER A 36 -11.78 13.16 -1.39
CA SER A 36 -11.81 11.71 -1.50
C SER A 36 -12.68 11.06 -0.42
N LEU A 37 -12.65 11.59 0.80
CA LEU A 37 -13.53 11.15 1.88
C LEU A 37 -15.00 11.44 1.53
N ASN A 38 -15.31 12.64 1.04
CA ASN A 38 -16.67 12.97 0.60
C ASN A 38 -17.14 12.03 -0.53
N MET A 39 -16.26 11.74 -1.50
CA MET A 39 -16.53 10.77 -2.56
C MET A 39 -16.82 9.37 -2.02
N ALA A 40 -16.03 8.89 -1.05
CA ALA A 40 -16.23 7.58 -0.43
C ALA A 40 -17.53 7.53 0.41
N LEU A 41 -17.89 8.62 1.08
CA LEU A 41 -19.14 8.71 1.85
C LEU A 41 -20.38 8.73 0.95
N ASP A 42 -20.31 9.35 -0.23
CA ASP A 42 -21.39 9.34 -1.22
C ASP A 42 -21.55 7.95 -1.89
N HIS A 43 -20.48 7.15 -1.95
CA HIS A 43 -20.45 5.84 -2.61
C HIS A 43 -19.91 4.72 -1.69
N PRO A 44 -20.55 4.46 -0.53
CA PRO A 44 -19.93 3.70 0.56
C PRO A 44 -19.75 2.20 0.27
N LEU A 45 -20.57 1.60 -0.60
CA LEU A 45 -20.53 0.16 -0.83
C LEU A 45 -19.51 -0.25 -1.90
N THR A 46 -19.58 0.41 -3.05
CA THR A 46 -18.82 0.02 -4.26
C THR A 46 -17.82 1.09 -4.69
N GLY A 47 -17.80 2.25 -4.05
CA GLY A 47 -17.06 3.40 -4.56
C GLY A 47 -17.61 3.88 -5.91
N VAL A 48 -16.84 4.73 -6.57
CA VAL A 48 -17.13 5.23 -7.93
C VAL A 48 -16.71 4.26 -9.03
N GLY A 49 -16.07 3.14 -8.69
CA GLY A 49 -15.56 2.15 -9.62
C GLY A 49 -14.08 2.34 -9.98
N LEU A 50 -13.48 1.30 -10.56
CA LEU A 50 -12.10 1.34 -11.06
C LEU A 50 -11.98 2.36 -12.19
N ASP A 51 -10.88 3.12 -12.18
CA ASP A 51 -10.55 4.14 -13.17
C ASP A 51 -11.52 5.34 -13.26
N ASN A 52 -12.50 5.41 -12.37
CA ASN A 52 -13.47 6.52 -12.33
C ASN A 52 -13.09 7.68 -11.42
N PHE A 53 -12.05 7.54 -10.59
CA PHE A 53 -11.65 8.56 -9.61
C PHE A 53 -11.42 9.93 -10.27
N LEU A 54 -10.67 9.98 -11.38
CA LEU A 54 -10.37 11.21 -12.10
C LEU A 54 -11.63 11.97 -12.51
N TYR A 55 -12.58 11.26 -13.14
CA TYR A 55 -13.80 11.85 -13.65
C TYR A 55 -14.71 12.33 -12.51
N ALA A 56 -14.84 11.54 -11.45
CA ALA A 56 -15.61 11.92 -10.27
C ALA A 56 -14.97 13.13 -9.56
N TYR A 57 -13.66 13.09 -9.35
CA TYR A 57 -12.90 14.15 -8.69
C TYR A 57 -13.05 15.48 -9.44
N ARG A 58 -12.72 15.49 -10.74
CA ARG A 58 -12.81 16.69 -11.58
C ARG A 58 -14.24 17.20 -11.77
N GLY A 59 -15.22 16.29 -11.85
CA GLY A 59 -16.60 16.65 -12.17
C GLY A 59 -17.41 17.15 -10.97
N ARG A 60 -17.08 16.70 -9.75
CA ARG A 60 -17.95 16.93 -8.58
C ARG A 60 -17.23 17.20 -7.26
N TYR A 61 -16.06 16.62 -7.03
CA TYR A 61 -15.45 16.61 -5.69
C TYR A 61 -14.25 17.54 -5.52
N ILE A 62 -13.72 18.12 -6.60
CA ILE A 62 -12.63 19.08 -6.52
C ILE A 62 -13.03 20.30 -5.70
N LEU A 63 -12.19 20.62 -4.73
CA LEU A 63 -12.34 21.80 -3.87
C LEU A 63 -11.56 22.97 -4.48
N ASP A 64 -11.99 24.20 -4.24
CA ASP A 64 -11.37 25.41 -4.82
C ASP A 64 -9.85 25.49 -4.57
N ALA A 65 -9.40 25.09 -3.37
CA ALA A 65 -7.99 25.07 -3.00
C ALA A 65 -7.17 23.97 -3.69
N ALA A 66 -7.82 22.99 -4.34
CA ALA A 66 -7.20 21.89 -5.05
C ALA A 66 -7.32 22.01 -6.59
N TRP A 67 -7.85 23.13 -7.10
CA TRP A 67 -8.02 23.34 -8.54
C TRP A 67 -6.71 23.39 -9.34
N GLN A 68 -5.56 23.53 -8.65
CA GLN A 68 -4.23 23.57 -9.26
C GLN A 68 -3.84 22.23 -9.91
N GLU A 69 -4.42 21.12 -9.45
CA GLU A 69 -4.15 19.78 -9.98
C GLU A 69 -5.48 19.06 -10.31
N PRO A 70 -6.19 19.48 -11.37
CA PRO A 70 -7.52 18.99 -11.71
C PRO A 70 -7.54 17.55 -12.21
N ASN A 71 -6.38 17.04 -12.63
CA ASN A 71 -6.25 15.79 -13.38
C ASN A 71 -5.69 14.65 -12.52
N LEU A 72 -5.90 14.70 -11.19
CA LEU A 72 -5.54 13.60 -10.31
C LEU A 72 -6.43 12.39 -10.54
N ASN A 73 -5.81 11.22 -10.62
CA ASN A 73 -6.48 9.94 -10.84
C ASN A 73 -6.51 9.04 -9.59
N HIS A 74 -5.98 9.50 -8.46
CA HIS A 74 -6.01 8.78 -7.18
C HIS A 74 -5.81 9.75 -6.00
N PRO A 75 -6.11 9.34 -4.76
CA PRO A 75 -6.14 10.24 -3.59
C PRO A 75 -4.81 10.36 -2.84
N HIS A 76 -3.70 9.81 -3.35
CA HIS A 76 -2.42 9.71 -2.63
C HIS A 76 -2.53 9.11 -1.22
N ASN A 77 -3.43 8.16 -1.02
CA ASN A 77 -3.58 7.40 0.23
C ASN A 77 -4.29 6.09 -0.09
N ILE A 78 -3.64 4.96 0.18
CA ILE A 78 -4.10 3.61 -0.16
C ILE A 78 -5.48 3.31 0.43
N LEU A 79 -5.80 3.76 1.64
CA LEU A 79 -7.11 3.52 2.25
C LEU A 79 -8.20 4.27 1.51
N LEU A 80 -7.97 5.55 1.22
CA LEU A 80 -8.89 6.35 0.41
C LEU A 80 -8.97 5.82 -1.02
N ASP A 81 -7.90 5.25 -1.57
CA ASP A 81 -7.87 4.69 -2.93
C ASP A 81 -8.79 3.46 -3.01
N PHE A 82 -8.69 2.54 -2.05
CA PHE A 82 -9.63 1.42 -1.93
C PHE A 82 -11.06 1.89 -1.65
N ALA A 83 -11.25 2.85 -0.74
CA ALA A 83 -12.58 3.33 -0.38
C ALA A 83 -13.29 4.05 -1.54
N THR A 84 -12.58 4.91 -2.27
CA THR A 84 -13.16 5.65 -3.39
C THR A 84 -13.39 4.78 -4.61
N ARG A 85 -12.51 3.81 -4.92
CA ARG A 85 -12.66 2.95 -6.10
C ARG A 85 -13.64 1.80 -5.90
N LEU A 86 -13.66 1.20 -4.72
CA LEU A 86 -14.33 -0.07 -4.44
C LEU A 86 -15.21 -0.05 -3.18
N GLY A 87 -15.27 1.08 -2.46
CA GLY A 87 -16.07 1.23 -1.25
C GLY A 87 -15.64 0.31 -0.12
N LEU A 88 -16.60 -0.04 0.73
CA LEU A 88 -16.41 -0.98 1.84
C LEU A 88 -15.96 -2.36 1.35
N LEU A 89 -16.44 -2.82 0.19
CA LEU A 89 -15.99 -4.09 -0.40
C LEU A 89 -14.49 -4.04 -0.73
N GLY A 90 -14.02 -2.91 -1.24
CA GLY A 90 -12.60 -2.64 -1.44
C GLY A 90 -11.79 -2.69 -0.16
N LEU A 91 -12.23 -1.97 0.87
CA LEU A 91 -11.54 -1.93 2.16
C LEU A 91 -11.44 -3.32 2.80
N LEU A 92 -12.52 -4.10 2.76
CA LEU A 92 -12.54 -5.45 3.33
C LEU A 92 -11.64 -6.41 2.54
N SER A 93 -11.74 -6.40 1.21
CA SER A 93 -10.93 -7.28 0.36
C SER A 93 -9.44 -6.91 0.41
N GLY A 94 -9.11 -5.62 0.32
CA GLY A 94 -7.73 -5.11 0.44
C GLY A 94 -7.14 -5.40 1.82
N GLY A 95 -7.90 -5.13 2.90
CA GLY A 95 -7.48 -5.44 4.26
C GLY A 95 -7.25 -6.94 4.47
N TRP A 96 -8.12 -7.79 3.91
CA TRP A 96 -7.94 -9.23 3.94
C TRP A 96 -6.69 -9.67 3.17
N LEU A 97 -6.43 -9.15 1.99
CA LEU A 97 -5.23 -9.45 1.20
C LEU A 97 -3.94 -9.05 1.94
N LEU A 98 -3.91 -7.85 2.52
CA LEU A 98 -2.79 -7.38 3.35
C LEU A 98 -2.55 -8.30 4.55
N TRP A 99 -3.64 -8.68 5.23
CA TRP A 99 -3.58 -9.61 6.36
C TRP A 99 -3.05 -10.99 5.94
N GLN A 100 -3.47 -11.50 4.78
CA GLN A 100 -2.98 -12.78 4.26
C GLN A 100 -1.49 -12.73 3.96
N LEU A 101 -1.01 -11.69 3.28
CA LEU A 101 0.42 -11.50 3.01
C LEU A 101 1.21 -11.42 4.32
N ALA A 102 0.77 -10.60 5.27
CA ALA A 102 1.42 -10.49 6.59
C ALA A 102 1.42 -11.83 7.36
N ARG A 103 0.33 -12.59 7.29
CA ARG A 103 0.22 -13.92 7.92
C ARG A 103 1.19 -14.92 7.28
N MET A 104 1.31 -14.93 5.95
CA MET A 104 2.22 -15.84 5.25
C MET A 104 3.69 -15.46 5.46
N LEU A 105 4.02 -14.16 5.42
CA LEU A 105 5.37 -13.70 5.72
C LEU A 105 5.79 -14.01 7.16
N ARG A 106 4.89 -13.84 8.14
CA ARG A 106 5.18 -14.25 9.54
C ARG A 106 5.47 -15.74 9.65
N ARG A 107 4.73 -16.59 8.93
CA ARG A 107 5.01 -18.03 8.89
C ARG A 107 6.35 -18.31 8.23
N ALA A 108 6.59 -17.74 7.05
CA ALA A 108 7.84 -17.88 6.32
C ALA A 108 9.06 -17.45 7.17
N LEU A 109 8.98 -16.35 7.90
CA LEU A 109 10.04 -15.92 8.81
C LEU A 109 10.33 -16.95 9.92
N ALA A 110 9.28 -17.60 10.44
CA ALA A 110 9.44 -18.59 11.50
C ALA A 110 9.93 -19.95 10.99
N THR A 111 9.61 -20.32 9.75
CA THR A 111 9.74 -21.72 9.29
C THR A 111 10.61 -21.91 8.06
N ALA A 112 10.91 -20.85 7.28
CA ALA A 112 11.67 -21.00 6.04
C ALA A 112 13.11 -21.48 6.32
N PRO A 113 13.67 -22.34 5.44
CA PRO A 113 15.06 -22.76 5.54
C PRO A 113 16.02 -21.57 5.56
N ALA A 114 17.18 -21.73 6.21
CA ALA A 114 18.18 -20.65 6.35
C ALA A 114 18.57 -19.99 5.00
N ALA A 115 18.63 -20.78 3.92
CA ALA A 115 18.91 -20.28 2.57
C ALA A 115 17.86 -19.28 2.05
N TRP A 116 16.61 -19.37 2.53
CA TRP A 116 15.48 -18.55 2.09
C TRP A 116 15.06 -17.48 3.10
N GLN A 117 15.65 -17.47 4.30
CA GLN A 117 15.41 -16.44 5.31
C GLN A 117 15.59 -15.00 4.78
N PRO A 118 16.62 -14.67 3.97
CA PRO A 118 16.74 -13.33 3.39
C PRO A 118 15.54 -12.92 2.53
N VAL A 119 14.92 -13.86 1.82
CA VAL A 119 13.74 -13.59 0.99
C VAL A 119 12.51 -13.31 1.86
N ALA A 120 12.32 -14.06 2.95
CA ALA A 120 11.24 -13.81 3.90
C ALA A 120 11.38 -12.43 4.58
N VAL A 121 12.59 -12.07 5.00
CA VAL A 121 12.91 -10.74 5.58
C VAL A 121 12.70 -9.64 4.54
N GLY A 122 13.18 -9.83 3.32
CA GLY A 122 12.98 -8.90 2.21
C GLY A 122 11.49 -8.69 1.91
N GLY A 123 10.69 -9.75 1.90
CA GLY A 123 9.24 -9.68 1.72
C GLY A 123 8.53 -8.90 2.83
N ALA A 124 8.95 -9.07 4.09
CA ALA A 124 8.44 -8.27 5.21
C ALA A 124 8.81 -6.78 5.07
N GLY A 125 10.05 -6.50 4.65
CA GLY A 125 10.49 -5.14 4.33
C GLY A 125 9.70 -4.52 3.18
N ALA A 126 9.42 -5.28 2.12
CA ALA A 126 8.62 -4.83 0.99
C ALA A 126 7.16 -4.52 1.39
N LEU A 127 6.54 -5.36 2.23
CA LEU A 127 5.22 -5.07 2.79
C LEU A 127 5.23 -3.77 3.61
N ALA A 128 6.23 -3.59 4.49
CA ALA A 128 6.36 -2.38 5.29
C ALA A 128 6.56 -1.13 4.41
N ALA A 129 7.41 -1.23 3.38
CA ALA A 129 7.64 -0.16 2.41
C ALA A 129 6.36 0.20 1.63
N MET A 130 5.62 -0.81 1.16
CA MET A 130 4.34 -0.61 0.47
C MET A 130 3.31 0.08 1.36
N LEU A 131 3.20 -0.30 2.64
CA LEU A 131 2.28 0.33 3.58
C LEU A 131 2.70 1.77 3.89
N ALA A 132 3.98 2.01 4.18
CA ALA A 132 4.49 3.34 4.48
C ALA A 132 4.36 4.30 3.30
N HIS A 133 4.73 3.85 2.09
CA HIS A 133 4.57 4.63 0.87
C HIS A 133 3.08 4.82 0.52
N GLY A 134 2.26 3.79 0.70
CA GLY A 134 0.82 3.83 0.43
C GLY A 134 0.05 4.82 1.29
N LEU A 135 0.55 5.21 2.46
CA LEU A 135 -0.09 6.26 3.26
C LEU A 135 0.01 7.66 2.63
N VAL A 136 0.99 7.85 1.74
CA VAL A 136 1.28 9.15 1.10
C VAL A 136 1.21 9.10 -0.42
N ASP A 137 1.00 7.95 -1.03
CA ASP A 137 0.93 7.82 -2.48
C ASP A 137 0.21 6.55 -2.96
N HIS A 138 0.18 6.35 -4.28
CA HIS A 138 -0.31 5.13 -4.91
C HIS A 138 0.55 3.92 -4.56
N SER A 139 -0.06 2.81 -4.14
CA SER A 139 0.70 1.60 -3.77
C SER A 139 0.06 0.27 -4.16
N PHE A 140 -1.07 0.28 -4.87
CA PHE A 140 -1.77 -0.97 -5.23
C PHE A 140 -2.45 -0.94 -6.61
N PHE A 141 -3.28 0.06 -6.91
CA PHE A 141 -4.07 0.08 -8.15
C PHE A 141 -3.31 0.51 -9.42
N LEU A 142 -2.00 0.24 -9.47
CA LEU A 142 -1.23 0.16 -10.72
C LEU A 142 -0.96 -1.30 -11.02
N VAL A 143 -1.04 -1.69 -12.28
CA VAL A 143 -0.85 -3.10 -12.71
C VAL A 143 0.49 -3.64 -12.20
N ASP A 144 1.56 -2.85 -12.32
CA ASP A 144 2.90 -3.25 -11.88
C ASP A 144 2.98 -3.47 -10.35
N LEU A 145 2.35 -2.59 -9.57
CA LEU A 145 2.35 -2.68 -8.11
C LEU A 145 1.46 -3.83 -7.62
N ALA A 146 0.29 -4.03 -8.24
CA ALA A 146 -0.56 -5.18 -7.98
C ALA A 146 0.19 -6.49 -8.32
N PHE A 147 0.91 -6.53 -9.44
CA PHE A 147 1.73 -7.68 -9.82
C PHE A 147 2.80 -7.97 -8.76
N VAL A 148 3.56 -6.96 -8.33
CA VAL A 148 4.56 -7.10 -7.26
C VAL A 148 3.91 -7.60 -5.97
N PHE A 149 2.75 -7.07 -5.58
CA PHE A 149 2.01 -7.54 -4.41
C PHE A 149 1.67 -9.03 -4.50
N TYR A 150 1.07 -9.48 -5.62
CA TYR A 150 0.70 -10.88 -5.80
C TYR A 150 1.91 -11.80 -5.93
N LEU A 151 3.01 -11.33 -6.50
CA LEU A 151 4.29 -12.05 -6.53
C LEU A 151 4.84 -12.25 -5.10
N LEU A 152 4.81 -11.21 -4.26
CA LEU A 152 5.20 -11.30 -2.86
C LEU A 152 4.30 -12.28 -2.09
N LEU A 153 2.98 -12.23 -2.32
CA LEU A 153 2.03 -13.16 -1.70
C LEU A 153 2.29 -14.61 -2.12
N GLY A 154 2.46 -14.87 -3.42
CA GLY A 154 2.78 -16.20 -3.94
C GLY A 154 4.10 -16.72 -3.37
N THR A 155 5.13 -15.88 -3.31
CA THR A 155 6.43 -16.22 -2.73
C THR A 155 6.30 -16.54 -1.24
N ALA A 156 5.56 -15.73 -0.47
CA ALA A 156 5.34 -15.96 0.95
C ALA A 156 4.58 -17.26 1.22
N VAL A 157 3.57 -17.59 0.40
CA VAL A 157 2.84 -18.86 0.47
C VAL A 157 3.78 -20.03 0.18
N TRP A 158 4.58 -19.95 -0.88
CA TRP A 158 5.54 -20.98 -1.24
C TRP A 158 6.56 -21.22 -0.11
N LEU A 159 7.18 -20.16 0.40
CA LEU A 159 8.13 -20.23 1.51
C LEU A 159 7.52 -20.89 2.76
N ALA A 160 6.29 -20.50 3.12
CA ALA A 160 5.59 -21.08 4.26
C ALA A 160 5.28 -22.59 4.10
N GLN A 161 5.17 -23.09 2.87
CA GLN A 161 4.94 -24.51 2.58
C GLN A 161 6.22 -25.34 2.53
N THR A 162 7.34 -24.77 2.08
CA THR A 162 8.63 -25.49 2.00
C THR A 162 9.20 -25.94 3.35
N ALA A 163 8.63 -25.45 4.44
CA ALA A 163 9.01 -25.84 5.79
C ALA A 163 8.33 -27.12 6.31
N GLU A 164 7.26 -27.57 5.65
CA GLU A 164 6.62 -28.82 6.02
C GLU A 164 7.39 -29.99 5.39
N PRO A 165 7.76 -31.04 6.15
CA PRO A 165 8.40 -32.21 5.58
C PRO A 165 7.53 -32.75 4.45
N SER A 166 8.16 -33.15 3.35
CA SER A 166 7.44 -33.73 2.22
C SER A 166 6.54 -34.86 2.72
N SER A 167 5.37 -35.06 2.13
CA SER A 167 4.45 -36.15 2.53
C SER A 167 5.11 -37.54 2.48
N GLY A 168 6.23 -37.69 1.75
CA GLY A 168 7.09 -38.87 1.76
C GLY A 168 7.91 -39.04 3.04
N GLU A 169 8.52 -37.97 3.58
CA GLU A 169 9.30 -38.02 4.83
C GLU A 169 8.43 -38.28 6.05
N ARG A 170 7.21 -37.75 6.08
CA ARG A 170 6.26 -38.02 7.18
C ARG A 170 5.87 -39.50 7.28
N ARG A 171 5.77 -40.20 6.15
CA ARG A 171 5.50 -41.66 6.13
C ARG A 171 6.71 -42.48 6.55
N ALA A 172 7.93 -42.02 6.21
CA ALA A 172 9.16 -42.68 6.60
C ALA A 172 9.48 -42.54 8.10
N LEU A 173 9.04 -41.45 8.74
CA LEU A 173 9.21 -41.23 10.18
C LEU A 173 8.13 -41.89 11.05
N SER A 174 7.04 -42.37 10.44
CA SER A 174 5.95 -43.08 11.11
C SER A 174 5.99 -44.60 10.98
N ALA A 175 7.00 -45.14 10.28
CA ALA A 175 7.24 -46.57 10.06
C ALA A 175 8.42 -47.04 10.92
#